data_AF-A0A7I8DZX4-F1
#
_entry.id   AF-A0A7I8DZX4-F1
#
_cell.length_a   1.000
_cell.length_b   1.000
_cell.length_c   1.000
_cell.angle_alpha   90.00
_cell.angle_beta   90.00
_cell.angle_gamma   90.00
#
_symmetry.space_group_name_H-M   'P 1'
#
loop_
_entity.id
_entity.type
_entity.pdbx_description
1 polymer ?
#
loop_
_entity_poly.entity_id
_entity_poly.type
_entity_poly.pdbx_seq_one_letter_code
_entity_poly.pdbx_strand_id
1 'polypeptide(L)'
;MKGKTYVLSDIHGNFEIFKRMLDKIQFNSHDQLYILGDICDRGPCSLDIYFYIQKFDNITLLKGNHEYMMQEALKEAIDHNDFDFPSCEFKLWAQNGGEKTIENIRNYLCKKNLYHCDYTIVRNVFLRNLYNYLKNLPLYIELTVNHKDYVLVHAGIDPENSLEDQEEDTLLWIRDYFFLSECDLKKTYIFGHTPLCFINRDKSFDVWYDDEFHNKIGIDGGLALGERGQLNCICLDDDKVFVIKMSEVNHA
;
A
#
# COMPACT_ATOMS: atom_id res chain seq x y z
N MET A 1 26.73 4.08 -9.60
CA MET A 1 26.38 5.12 -8.61
C MET A 1 25.88 4.40 -7.36
N LYS A 2 26.05 4.96 -6.15
CA LYS A 2 25.44 4.34 -4.95
C LYS A 2 23.93 4.62 -5.04
N GLY A 3 23.12 3.58 -5.07
CA GLY A 3 21.66 3.71 -5.07
C GLY A 3 21.13 4.18 -3.73
N LYS A 4 19.89 4.68 -3.74
CA LYS A 4 19.18 5.17 -2.56
C LYS A 4 18.04 4.24 -2.17
N THR A 5 17.68 4.25 -0.90
CA THR A 5 16.56 3.50 -0.34
C THR A 5 15.40 4.45 -0.05
N TYR A 6 14.26 4.17 -0.67
CA TYR A 6 13.05 4.98 -0.58
C TYR A 6 11.91 4.19 0.06
N VAL A 7 11.09 4.89 0.84
CA VAL A 7 9.83 4.36 1.39
C VAL A 7 8.70 5.26 0.92
N LEU A 8 7.64 4.66 0.39
CA LEU A 8 6.51 5.33 -0.24
C LEU A 8 5.21 4.98 0.47
N SER A 9 4.39 6.00 0.71
CA SER A 9 3.09 5.84 1.35
C SER A 9 2.03 5.22 0.43
N ASP A 10 0.85 5.02 1.00
CA ASP A 10 -0.39 4.51 0.42
C ASP A 10 -0.75 5.29 -0.86
N ILE A 11 -1.13 4.58 -1.93
CA ILE A 11 -1.32 5.15 -3.28
C ILE A 11 -2.79 5.20 -3.68
N HIS A 12 -3.58 4.21 -3.27
CA HIS A 12 -5.02 4.12 -3.53
C HIS A 12 -5.41 4.36 -4.99
N GLY A 13 -4.87 3.57 -5.92
CA GLY A 13 -5.27 3.61 -7.33
C GLY A 13 -4.85 4.87 -8.09
N ASN A 14 -4.09 5.79 -7.47
CA ASN A 14 -3.65 7.03 -8.10
C ASN A 14 -2.34 6.83 -8.88
N PHE A 15 -2.44 6.23 -10.07
CA PHE A 15 -1.25 5.87 -10.87
C PHE A 15 -0.43 7.09 -11.35
N GLU A 16 -1.08 8.19 -11.72
CA GLU A 16 -0.39 9.39 -12.22
C GLU A 16 0.49 10.05 -11.14
N ILE A 17 -0.03 10.20 -9.91
CA ILE A 17 0.76 10.81 -8.82
C ILE A 17 1.95 9.91 -8.45
N PHE A 18 1.77 8.59 -8.50
CA PHE A 18 2.84 7.61 -8.32
C PHE A 18 3.94 7.79 -9.39
N LYS A 19 3.57 7.89 -10.67
CA LYS A 19 4.51 8.13 -11.76
C LYS A 19 5.30 9.43 -11.57
N ARG A 20 4.63 10.52 -11.23
CA ARG A 20 5.30 11.79 -10.94
C ARG A 20 6.23 11.71 -9.74
N MET A 21 5.91 10.89 -8.73
CA MET A 21 6.80 10.70 -7.58
C MET A 21 8.09 10.00 -7.99
N LEU A 22 8.00 8.94 -8.81
CA LEU A 22 9.18 8.26 -9.35
C LEU A 22 10.06 9.23 -10.15
N ASP A 23 9.45 10.11 -10.95
CA ASP A 23 10.18 11.13 -11.72
C ASP A 23 10.83 12.16 -10.79
N LYS A 24 10.11 12.61 -9.75
CA LYS A 24 10.57 13.60 -8.75
C LYS A 24 11.77 13.10 -7.96
N ILE A 25 11.77 11.83 -7.55
CA ILE A 25 12.89 11.22 -6.84
C ILE A 25 14.00 10.74 -7.78
N GLN A 26 13.80 10.86 -9.10
CA GLN A 26 14.70 10.37 -10.16
C GLN A 26 15.02 8.87 -10.00
N PHE A 27 13.98 8.09 -9.69
CA PHE A 27 14.09 6.66 -9.41
C PHE A 27 14.75 5.90 -10.56
N ASN A 28 15.76 5.10 -10.26
CA ASN A 28 16.46 4.29 -11.25
C ASN A 28 16.81 2.89 -10.71
N SER A 29 17.41 2.06 -11.56
CA SER A 29 17.71 0.65 -11.25
C SER A 29 18.72 0.40 -10.14
N HIS A 30 19.44 1.43 -9.67
CA HIS A 30 20.34 1.31 -8.52
C HIS A 30 19.60 1.49 -7.19
N ASP A 31 18.46 2.19 -7.20
CA ASP A 31 17.69 2.51 -6.01
C ASP A 31 16.86 1.30 -5.54
N GLN A 32 16.32 1.38 -4.33
CA GLN A 32 15.31 0.45 -3.79
C GLN A 32 14.09 1.26 -3.37
N LEU A 33 12.90 0.77 -3.70
CA LEU A 33 11.63 1.39 -3.31
C LEU A 33 10.78 0.39 -2.54
N TYR A 34 10.38 0.76 -1.33
CA TYR A 34 9.42 0.01 -0.53
C TYR A 34 8.10 0.79 -0.48
N ILE A 35 7.00 0.16 -0.89
CA ILE A 35 5.65 0.74 -0.82
C ILE A 35 4.92 0.07 0.35
N LEU A 36 4.39 0.87 1.28
CA LEU A 36 3.83 0.36 2.55
C LEU A 36 2.47 -0.33 2.43
N GLY A 37 2.00 -0.63 1.22
CA GLY A 37 0.69 -1.23 0.96
C GLY A 37 -0.32 -0.22 0.43
N ASP A 38 -1.58 -0.66 0.36
CA ASP A 38 -2.73 0.14 -0.03
C ASP A 38 -2.54 0.85 -1.38
N ILE A 39 -2.08 0.10 -2.37
CA ILE A 39 -1.90 0.63 -3.73
C ILE A 39 -3.17 0.56 -4.56
N CYS A 40 -4.15 -0.25 -4.12
CA CYS A 40 -5.44 -0.39 -4.76
C CYS A 40 -6.55 0.42 -4.06
N ASP A 41 -7.72 0.37 -4.70
CA ASP A 41 -8.99 0.94 -4.23
C ASP A 41 -9.05 2.46 -4.22
N ARG A 42 -10.28 2.99 -4.16
CA ARG A 42 -10.65 4.42 -4.14
C ARG A 42 -10.29 5.18 -5.44
N GLY A 43 -9.04 5.16 -5.88
CA GLY A 43 -8.59 5.74 -7.14
C GLY A 43 -8.86 4.85 -8.36
N PRO A 44 -8.66 5.39 -9.58
CA PRO A 44 -9.18 4.80 -10.81
C PRO A 44 -8.31 3.71 -11.45
N CYS A 45 -7.03 3.57 -11.06
CA CYS A 45 -6.01 2.84 -11.83
C CYS A 45 -5.24 1.81 -10.99
N SER A 46 -5.93 1.05 -10.13
CA SER A 46 -5.31 0.05 -9.24
C SER A 46 -4.48 -0.98 -10.01
N LEU A 47 -5.02 -1.55 -11.10
CA LEU A 47 -4.31 -2.59 -11.87
C LEU A 47 -3.07 -2.05 -12.60
N ASP A 48 -3.11 -0.79 -13.06
CA ASP A 48 -1.97 -0.16 -13.72
C ASP A 48 -0.77 -0.07 -12.78
N ILE A 49 -0.99 0.20 -11.49
CA ILE A 49 0.08 0.22 -10.48
C ILE A 49 0.67 -1.17 -10.29
N TYR A 50 -0.15 -2.22 -10.09
CA TYR A 50 0.35 -3.60 -9.97
C TYR A 50 1.18 -4.02 -11.18
N PHE A 51 0.66 -3.82 -12.39
CA PHE A 51 1.38 -4.16 -13.63
C PHE A 51 2.64 -3.33 -13.82
N TYR A 52 2.66 -2.09 -13.32
CA TYR A 52 3.84 -1.25 -13.39
C TYR A 52 4.94 -1.76 -12.45
N ILE A 53 4.64 -1.94 -11.16
CA ILE A 53 5.67 -2.30 -10.17
C ILE A 53 6.26 -3.69 -10.42
N GLN A 54 5.47 -4.63 -10.96
CA GLN A 54 5.94 -5.98 -11.31
C GLN A 54 6.97 -6.02 -12.44
N LYS A 55 7.23 -4.90 -13.12
CA LYS A 55 8.30 -4.77 -14.13
C LYS A 55 9.67 -4.49 -13.52
N PHE A 56 9.75 -4.25 -12.22
CA PHE A 56 10.94 -3.79 -11.53
C PHE A 56 11.28 -4.71 -10.36
N ASP A 57 12.48 -5.28 -10.36
CA ASP A 57 12.96 -6.13 -9.27
C ASP A 57 13.35 -5.32 -8.01
N ASN A 58 13.46 -3.99 -8.14
CA ASN A 58 13.86 -3.07 -7.07
C ASN A 58 12.69 -2.26 -6.49
N ILE A 59 11.45 -2.72 -6.71
CA ILE A 59 10.25 -2.20 -6.07
C ILE A 59 9.61 -3.33 -5.27
N THR A 60 9.53 -3.16 -3.95
CA THR A 60 8.87 -4.09 -3.03
C THR A 60 7.58 -3.48 -2.53
N LEU A 61 6.47 -4.21 -2.68
CA LEU A 61 5.17 -3.84 -2.10
C LEU A 61 4.96 -4.66 -0.81
N LEU A 62 4.59 -4.00 0.27
CA LEU A 62 4.07 -4.65 1.48
C LEU A 62 2.56 -4.87 1.34
N LYS A 63 2.02 -5.83 2.08
CA LYS A 63 0.57 -6.05 2.13
C LYS A 63 -0.07 -4.92 2.95
N GLY A 64 -1.04 -4.22 2.36
CA GLY A 64 -1.97 -3.35 3.07
C GLY A 64 -3.29 -4.04 3.39
N ASN A 65 -4.13 -3.38 4.19
CA ASN A 65 -5.44 -3.94 4.52
C ASN A 65 -6.37 -4.00 3.30
N HIS A 66 -6.18 -3.11 2.32
CA HIS A 66 -6.91 -3.17 1.06
C HIS A 66 -6.48 -4.34 0.18
N GLU A 67 -5.17 -4.65 0.12
CA GLU A 67 -4.70 -5.88 -0.51
C GLU A 67 -5.29 -7.13 0.13
N TYR A 68 -5.39 -7.16 1.47
CA TYR A 68 -6.01 -8.28 2.18
C TYR A 68 -7.51 -8.41 1.90
N MET A 69 -8.27 -7.32 1.95
CA MET A 69 -9.72 -7.36 1.64
C MET A 69 -9.96 -7.86 0.21
N MET A 70 -9.15 -7.41 -0.75
CA MET A 70 -9.18 -7.95 -2.11
C MET A 70 -8.80 -9.44 -2.15
N GLN A 71 -7.73 -9.85 -1.45
CA GLN A 71 -7.31 -11.26 -1.36
C GLN A 71 -8.45 -12.18 -0.89
N GLU A 72 -9.15 -11.82 0.18
CA GLU A 72 -10.24 -12.65 0.72
C GLU A 72 -11.46 -12.68 -0.22
N ALA A 73 -11.80 -11.56 -0.85
CA ALA A 73 -12.84 -11.54 -1.89
C ALA A 73 -12.48 -12.40 -3.11
N LEU A 74 -11.21 -12.39 -3.53
CA LEU A 74 -10.71 -13.22 -4.63
C LEU A 74 -10.74 -14.71 -4.30
N LYS A 75 -10.44 -15.08 -3.06
CA LYS A 75 -10.53 -16.47 -2.60
C LYS A 75 -11.95 -17.00 -2.75
N GLU A 76 -12.94 -16.27 -2.24
CA GLU A 76 -14.35 -16.63 -2.38
C GLU A 76 -14.78 -16.72 -3.85
N ALA A 77 -14.31 -15.79 -4.69
CA ALA A 77 -14.56 -15.81 -6.11
C ALA A 77 -13.96 -17.04 -6.83
N ILE A 78 -12.76 -17.47 -6.41
CA ILE A 78 -12.09 -18.65 -6.97
C ILE A 78 -12.82 -19.93 -6.55
N ASP A 79 -13.19 -20.04 -5.27
CA ASP A 79 -13.84 -21.23 -4.71
C ASP A 79 -15.24 -21.44 -5.29
N HIS A 80 -15.96 -20.34 -5.58
CA HIS A 80 -17.27 -20.38 -6.22
C HIS A 80 -17.22 -20.28 -7.75
N ASN A 81 -16.02 -20.14 -8.33
CA ASN A 81 -15.81 -19.96 -9.76
C ASN A 81 -16.65 -18.79 -10.35
N ASP A 82 -16.78 -17.71 -9.60
CA ASP A 82 -17.50 -16.50 -9.99
C ASP A 82 -16.88 -15.25 -9.33
N PHE A 83 -16.37 -14.32 -10.15
CA PHE A 83 -15.78 -13.08 -9.65
C PHE A 83 -16.79 -12.20 -8.91
N ASP A 84 -18.06 -12.26 -9.33
CA ASP A 84 -19.13 -11.43 -8.78
C ASP A 84 -19.88 -12.18 -7.64
N PHE A 85 -19.29 -13.25 -7.09
CA PHE A 85 -19.91 -14.01 -6.01
C PHE A 85 -20.17 -13.11 -4.79
N PRO A 86 -21.42 -12.99 -4.30
CA PRO A 86 -21.80 -11.98 -3.33
C PRO A 86 -21.51 -12.39 -1.87
N SER A 87 -20.26 -12.78 -1.60
CA SER A 87 -19.78 -13.13 -0.26
C SER A 87 -19.74 -11.94 0.70
N CYS A 88 -19.50 -12.21 1.98
CA CYS A 88 -19.33 -11.15 2.98
C CYS A 88 -18.05 -10.34 2.73
N GLU A 89 -16.99 -11.02 2.31
CA GLU A 89 -15.66 -10.51 1.97
C GLU A 89 -15.74 -9.58 0.77
N PHE A 90 -16.44 -9.99 -0.29
CA PHE A 90 -16.67 -9.14 -1.46
C PHE A 90 -17.43 -7.85 -1.09
N LYS A 91 -18.46 -7.96 -0.25
CA LYS A 91 -19.23 -6.81 0.23
C LYS A 91 -18.38 -5.89 1.10
N LEU A 92 -17.60 -6.46 2.03
CA LEU A 92 -16.69 -5.72 2.90
C LEU A 92 -15.67 -4.93 2.07
N TRP A 93 -15.05 -5.58 1.08
CA TRP A 93 -14.09 -4.93 0.19
C TRP A 93 -14.75 -3.80 -0.60
N ALA A 94 -15.91 -4.04 -1.23
CA ALA A 94 -16.64 -3.01 -1.98
C ALA A 94 -17.01 -1.81 -1.08
N GLN A 95 -17.50 -2.05 0.13
CA GLN A 95 -17.88 -1.02 1.09
C GLN A 95 -16.69 -0.17 1.58
N ASN A 96 -15.47 -0.70 1.53
CA ASN A 96 -14.26 0.02 1.89
C ASN A 96 -13.60 0.76 0.72
N GLY A 97 -14.28 0.89 -0.44
CA GLY A 97 -13.78 1.62 -1.60
C GLY A 97 -13.22 0.74 -2.71
N GLY A 98 -13.42 -0.59 -2.63
CA GLY A 98 -12.99 -1.55 -3.63
C GLY A 98 -13.68 -1.42 -5.00
N GLU A 99 -14.78 -0.66 -5.10
CA GLU A 99 -15.59 -0.55 -6.33
C GLU A 99 -14.77 -0.22 -7.57
N LYS A 100 -13.79 0.70 -7.46
CA LYS A 100 -12.93 1.10 -8.58
C LYS A 100 -11.98 -0.02 -9.02
N THR A 101 -11.39 -0.75 -8.07
CA THR A 101 -10.55 -1.91 -8.39
C THR A 101 -11.37 -3.05 -8.99
N ILE A 102 -12.57 -3.29 -8.45
CA ILE A 102 -13.52 -4.27 -9.00
C ILE A 102 -13.86 -3.91 -10.47
N GLU A 103 -14.14 -2.63 -10.75
CA GLU A 103 -14.39 -2.13 -12.10
C GLU A 103 -13.16 -2.30 -13.01
N ASN A 104 -11.96 -1.98 -12.53
CA ASN A 104 -10.70 -2.21 -13.25
C ASN A 104 -10.53 -3.69 -13.66
N ILE A 105 -10.77 -4.62 -12.73
CA ILE A 105 -10.68 -6.07 -12.99
C ILE A 105 -11.74 -6.50 -14.03
N ARG A 106 -12.99 -6.06 -13.87
CA ARG A 106 -14.06 -6.37 -14.84
C ARG A 106 -13.72 -5.88 -16.24
N ASN A 107 -13.18 -4.67 -16.34
CA ASN A 107 -12.76 -4.07 -17.61
C ASN A 107 -11.58 -4.84 -18.22
N TYR A 108 -10.56 -5.17 -17.42
CA TYR A 108 -9.40 -5.93 -17.87
C TYR A 108 -9.79 -7.32 -18.41
N LEU A 109 -10.68 -8.03 -17.71
CA LEU A 109 -11.13 -9.36 -18.13
C LEU A 109 -12.04 -9.35 -19.37
N CYS A 110 -12.55 -8.18 -19.79
CA CYS A 110 -13.29 -8.01 -21.04
C CYS A 110 -14.42 -9.03 -21.25
N LYS A 111 -15.19 -9.37 -20.20
CA LYS A 111 -16.23 -10.44 -20.21
C LYS A 111 -17.15 -10.40 -21.44
N LYS A 112 -17.50 -9.20 -21.92
CA LYS A 112 -18.41 -8.99 -23.06
C LYS A 112 -17.80 -9.33 -24.43
N ASN A 113 -16.47 -9.41 -24.52
CA ASN A 113 -15.72 -9.62 -25.76
C ASN A 113 -15.25 -11.08 -25.94
N LEU A 114 -15.56 -11.97 -24.99
CA LEU A 114 -15.09 -13.35 -24.97
C LEU A 114 -16.27 -14.33 -24.95
N TYR A 115 -16.07 -15.50 -25.57
CA TYR A 115 -17.00 -16.62 -25.36
C TYR A 115 -16.95 -17.06 -23.89
N HIS A 116 -18.07 -17.61 -23.40
CA HIS A 116 -18.19 -17.99 -21.99
C HIS A 116 -17.07 -18.94 -21.51
N CYS A 117 -16.70 -19.93 -22.33
CA CYS A 117 -15.61 -20.86 -22.02
C CYS A 117 -14.26 -20.15 -21.89
N ASP A 118 -13.96 -19.23 -22.81
CA ASP A 118 -12.69 -18.50 -22.84
C ASP A 118 -12.59 -17.53 -21.66
N TYR A 119 -13.68 -16.79 -21.39
CA TYR A 119 -13.78 -15.92 -20.22
C TYR A 119 -13.53 -16.69 -18.92
N THR A 120 -14.14 -17.87 -18.77
CA THR A 120 -13.98 -18.70 -17.57
C THR A 120 -12.52 -19.06 -17.34
N ILE A 121 -11.81 -19.48 -18.38
CA ILE A 121 -10.39 -19.84 -18.30
C ILE A 121 -9.54 -18.61 -17.97
N VAL A 122 -9.66 -17.53 -18.75
CA VAL A 122 -8.88 -16.30 -18.59
C VAL A 122 -9.09 -15.70 -17.20
N ARG A 123 -10.35 -15.59 -16.76
CA ARG A 123 -10.70 -15.13 -15.41
C ARG A 123 -10.02 -16.00 -14.36
N ASN A 124 -10.16 -17.32 -14.42
CA ASN A 124 -9.64 -18.19 -13.37
C ASN A 124 -8.12 -18.12 -13.26
N VAL A 125 -7.40 -18.04 -14.39
CA VAL A 125 -5.94 -17.84 -14.39
C VAL A 125 -5.59 -16.49 -13.79
N PHE A 126 -6.26 -15.42 -14.23
CA PHE A 126 -6.02 -14.07 -13.73
C PHE A 126 -6.26 -13.96 -12.21
N LEU A 127 -7.43 -14.39 -11.72
CA LEU A 127 -7.78 -14.30 -10.30
C LEU A 127 -6.83 -15.12 -9.43
N ARG A 128 -6.44 -16.33 -9.86
CA ARG A 128 -5.47 -17.16 -9.12
C ARG A 128 -4.10 -16.51 -9.07
N ASN A 129 -3.64 -15.91 -10.17
CA ASN A 129 -2.35 -15.21 -10.20
C ASN A 129 -2.37 -13.98 -9.29
N LEU A 130 -3.44 -13.19 -9.34
CA LEU A 130 -3.59 -12.02 -8.48
C LEU A 130 -3.70 -12.43 -7.00
N TYR A 131 -4.54 -13.41 -6.67
CA TYR A 131 -4.66 -13.96 -5.31
C TYR A 131 -3.31 -14.44 -4.78
N ASN A 132 -2.57 -15.23 -5.57
CA ASN A 132 -1.25 -15.73 -5.17
C ASN A 132 -0.24 -14.60 -4.98
N TYR A 133 -0.29 -13.57 -5.81
CA TYR A 133 0.56 -12.40 -5.64
C TYR A 133 0.26 -11.69 -4.31
N LEU A 134 -1.01 -11.36 -4.05
CA LEU A 134 -1.44 -10.69 -2.81
C LEU A 134 -1.11 -11.51 -1.57
N LYS A 135 -1.38 -12.82 -1.61
CA LYS A 135 -1.13 -13.75 -0.50
C LYS A 135 0.33 -13.76 -0.05
N ASN A 136 1.26 -13.63 -0.99
CA ASN A 136 2.69 -13.71 -0.73
C ASN A 136 3.36 -12.34 -0.51
N LEU A 137 2.59 -11.25 -0.44
CA LEU A 137 3.15 -9.95 -0.08
C LEU A 137 3.71 -9.99 1.36
N PRO A 138 4.90 -9.42 1.61
CA PRO A 138 5.46 -9.33 2.95
C PRO A 138 4.57 -8.45 3.84
N LEU A 139 4.38 -8.86 5.10
CA LEU A 139 3.63 -8.08 6.09
C LEU A 139 4.46 -6.95 6.70
N TYR A 140 5.78 -7.18 6.82
CA TYR A 140 6.75 -6.17 7.22
C TYR A 140 8.11 -6.46 6.58
N ILE A 141 9.01 -5.48 6.63
CA ILE A 141 10.41 -5.62 6.22
C ILE A 141 11.32 -5.02 7.30
N GLU A 142 12.36 -5.76 7.67
CA GLU A 142 13.47 -5.24 8.47
C GLU A 142 14.65 -4.92 7.57
N LEU A 143 15.25 -3.73 7.73
CA LEU A 143 16.41 -3.31 6.94
C LEU A 143 17.29 -2.32 7.71
N THR A 144 18.58 -2.32 7.40
CA THR A 144 19.55 -1.38 7.98
C THR A 144 20.07 -0.44 6.88
N VAL A 145 19.88 0.86 7.05
CA VAL A 145 20.45 1.89 6.17
C VAL A 145 21.30 2.84 7.01
N ASN A 146 22.54 3.09 6.58
CA ASN A 146 23.48 3.96 7.28
C ASN A 146 23.60 3.70 8.79
N HIS A 147 23.66 2.42 9.18
CA HIS A 147 23.75 1.96 10.58
C HIS A 147 22.51 2.23 11.45
N LYS A 148 21.36 2.53 10.83
CA LYS A 148 20.08 2.66 11.50
C LYS A 148 19.15 1.54 11.06
N ASP A 149 18.53 0.88 12.03
CA ASP A 149 17.61 -0.24 11.81
C ASP A 149 16.18 0.28 11.66
N TYR A 150 15.52 -0.17 10.60
CA TYR A 150 14.16 0.20 10.26
C TYR A 150 13.26 -1.03 10.21
N VAL A 151 12.01 -0.82 10.63
CA VAL A 151 10.90 -1.75 10.39
C VAL A 151 9.89 -1.02 9.53
N LEU A 152 9.66 -1.52 8.32
CA LEU A 152 8.61 -1.05 7.44
C LEU A 152 7.39 -1.94 7.63
N VAL A 153 6.23 -1.34 7.92
CA VAL A 153 4.98 -2.06 8.17
C VAL A 153 3.81 -1.22 7.66
N HIS A 154 2.71 -1.86 7.25
CA HIS A 154 1.56 -1.11 6.73
C HIS A 154 0.89 -0.24 7.81
N ALA A 155 0.34 -0.85 8.86
CA ALA A 155 -0.40 -0.13 9.89
C ALA A 155 0.42 0.11 11.16
N GLY A 156 1.10 -0.92 11.66
CA GLY A 156 1.88 -0.85 12.88
C GLY A 156 2.17 -2.21 13.46
N ILE A 157 2.63 -2.26 14.71
CA ILE A 157 2.85 -3.51 15.45
C ILE A 157 2.16 -3.43 16.81
N ASP A 158 1.82 -4.57 17.39
CA ASP A 158 1.45 -4.67 18.80
C ASP A 158 2.69 -4.38 19.65
N PRO A 159 2.68 -3.31 20.45
CA PRO A 159 3.81 -2.93 21.32
C PRO A 159 4.17 -3.98 22.37
N GLU A 160 3.24 -4.87 22.73
CA GLU A 160 3.45 -5.88 23.77
C GLU A 160 4.13 -7.15 23.25
N ASN A 161 4.19 -7.33 21.92
CA ASN A 161 4.69 -8.54 21.28
C ASN A 161 6.00 -8.29 20.50
N SER A 162 6.80 -9.35 20.34
CA SER A 162 7.97 -9.31 19.46
C SER A 162 7.53 -9.17 17.99
N LEU A 163 8.43 -8.81 17.07
CA LEU A 163 8.11 -8.76 15.63
C LEU A 163 7.75 -10.13 15.04
N GLU A 164 8.31 -11.20 15.61
CA GLU A 164 8.08 -12.58 15.15
C GLU A 164 6.72 -13.11 15.61
N ASP A 165 6.17 -12.53 16.69
CA ASP A 165 4.91 -12.94 17.33
C ASP A 165 3.73 -12.02 16.97
N GLN A 166 3.86 -11.22 15.90
CA GLN A 166 2.80 -10.32 15.45
C GLN A 166 1.71 -11.08 14.70
N GLU A 167 0.45 -10.79 15.02
CA GLU A 167 -0.70 -11.27 14.25
C GLU A 167 -0.87 -10.47 12.96
N GLU A 168 -1.25 -11.13 11.85
CA GLU A 168 -1.46 -10.48 10.55
C GLU A 168 -2.50 -9.34 10.63
N ASP A 169 -3.57 -9.54 11.42
CA ASP A 169 -4.61 -8.52 11.62
C ASP A 169 -4.05 -7.26 12.31
N THR A 170 -3.18 -7.41 13.31
CA THR A 170 -2.53 -6.28 13.96
C THR A 170 -1.69 -5.48 12.96
N LEU A 171 -0.85 -6.16 12.17
CA LEU A 171 0.06 -5.52 11.22
C LEU A 171 -0.66 -4.68 10.15
N LEU A 172 -1.91 -5.03 9.87
CA LEU A 172 -2.72 -4.47 8.81
C LEU A 172 -3.79 -3.47 9.30
N TRP A 173 -4.26 -3.55 10.55
CA TRP A 173 -5.36 -2.69 11.04
C TRP A 173 -5.09 -1.86 12.30
N ILE A 174 -3.96 -2.07 13.00
CA ILE A 174 -3.69 -1.30 14.23
C ILE A 174 -3.56 0.20 13.95
N ARG A 175 -3.94 1.03 14.93
CA ARG A 175 -3.93 2.50 14.80
C ARG A 175 -3.27 3.15 16.02
N ASP A 176 -4.08 3.83 16.81
CA ASP A 176 -3.71 4.67 17.94
C ASP A 176 -2.97 3.89 19.02
N TYR A 177 -3.37 2.64 19.29
CA TYR A 177 -2.62 1.81 20.23
C TYR A 177 -1.15 1.64 19.85
N PHE A 178 -0.83 1.52 18.56
CA PHE A 178 0.56 1.45 18.10
C PHE A 178 1.25 2.81 18.18
N PHE A 179 0.71 3.83 17.49
CA PHE A 179 1.44 5.10 17.35
C PHE A 179 1.44 5.97 18.60
N LEU A 180 0.68 5.63 19.65
CA LEU A 180 0.71 6.28 20.97
C LEU A 180 1.49 5.49 22.03
N SER A 181 2.09 4.35 21.68
CA SER A 181 2.79 3.47 22.63
C SER A 181 4.30 3.40 22.37
N GLU A 182 5.06 3.17 23.45
CA GLU A 182 6.48 2.84 23.36
C GLU A 182 6.65 1.48 22.64
N CYS A 183 7.62 1.39 21.72
CA CYS A 183 8.06 0.11 21.13
C CYS A 183 9.57 -0.05 21.31
N ASP A 184 10.19 -1.07 20.74
CA ASP A 184 11.65 -1.21 20.77
C ASP A 184 12.35 0.06 20.26
N LEU A 185 12.94 0.82 21.17
CA LEU A 185 13.59 2.10 20.89
C LEU A 185 14.89 1.95 20.08
N LYS A 186 15.36 0.72 19.83
CA LYS A 186 16.52 0.46 18.97
C LYS A 186 16.18 0.49 17.48
N LYS A 187 14.90 0.38 17.14
CA LYS A 187 14.41 0.36 15.75
C LYS A 187 13.58 1.61 15.45
N THR A 188 13.57 2.02 14.19
CA THR A 188 12.64 3.05 13.71
C THR A 188 11.55 2.41 12.87
N TYR A 189 10.30 2.60 13.26
CA TYR A 189 9.14 2.08 12.57
C TYR A 189 8.61 3.10 11.57
N ILE A 190 8.41 2.69 10.31
CA ILE A 190 7.80 3.54 9.29
C ILE A 190 6.49 2.88 8.84
N PHE A 191 5.39 3.64 8.92
CA PHE A 191 4.04 3.13 8.72
C PHE A 191 3.14 4.07 7.90
N GLY A 192 2.09 3.49 7.31
CA GLY A 192 1.03 4.15 6.54
C GLY A 192 -0.34 4.00 7.22
N HIS A 193 -1.35 3.57 6.47
CA HIS A 193 -2.70 3.14 6.92
C HIS A 193 -3.62 4.20 7.55
N THR A 194 -3.11 4.98 8.49
CA THR A 194 -3.86 6.06 9.15
C THR A 194 -3.44 7.39 8.51
N PRO A 195 -4.32 8.04 7.72
CA PRO A 195 -4.01 9.30 7.09
C PRO A 195 -3.51 10.33 8.11
N LEU A 196 -2.41 10.98 7.78
CA LEU A 196 -1.69 11.85 8.70
C LEU A 196 -2.49 13.04 9.20
N CYS A 197 -3.51 13.50 8.48
CA CYS A 197 -4.42 14.53 8.99
C CYS A 197 -5.20 14.09 10.25
N PHE A 198 -5.29 12.79 10.53
CA PHE A 198 -5.88 12.27 11.76
C PHE A 198 -4.88 12.18 12.92
N ILE A 199 -3.58 12.07 12.61
CA ILE A 199 -2.49 11.97 13.60
C ILE A 199 -1.94 13.35 13.94
N ASN A 200 -1.63 14.16 12.93
CA ASN A 200 -1.06 15.49 13.10
C ASN A 200 -2.02 16.44 13.84
N ARG A 201 -1.47 17.18 14.81
CA ARG A 201 -2.23 18.17 15.59
C ARG A 201 -2.76 19.32 14.73
N ASP A 202 -2.01 19.71 13.71
CA ASP A 202 -2.38 20.77 12.75
C ASP A 202 -3.24 20.28 11.58
N LYS A 203 -3.59 18.98 11.55
CA LYS A 203 -4.38 18.34 10.49
C LYS A 203 -3.71 18.35 9.12
N SER A 204 -2.40 18.57 9.04
CA SER A 204 -1.62 18.44 7.82
C SER A 204 -1.47 16.97 7.38
N PHE A 205 -1.14 16.78 6.11
CA PHE A 205 -0.76 15.48 5.54
C PHE A 205 0.75 15.28 5.48
N ASP A 206 1.51 16.16 6.14
CA ASP A 206 2.96 16.12 6.18
C ASP A 206 3.44 14.98 7.07
N VAL A 207 4.59 14.40 6.73
CA VAL A 207 5.21 13.28 7.46
C VAL A 207 5.21 13.57 8.96
N TRP A 208 4.63 12.63 9.72
CA TRP A 208 4.58 12.71 11.17
C TRP A 208 5.79 11.99 11.76
N TYR A 209 6.41 12.63 12.75
CA TYR A 209 7.49 12.06 13.54
C TYR A 209 7.01 12.00 14.98
N ASP A 210 7.22 10.85 15.61
CA ASP A 210 6.93 10.64 17.02
C ASP A 210 7.71 11.62 17.91
N ASP A 211 6.99 12.52 18.58
CA ASP A 211 7.55 13.54 19.47
C ASP A 211 7.78 13.03 20.90
N GLU A 212 7.29 11.84 21.24
CA GLU A 212 7.38 11.27 22.59
C GLU A 212 8.49 10.22 22.69
N PHE A 213 8.45 9.18 21.85
CA PHE A 213 9.42 8.08 21.90
C PHE A 213 10.48 8.13 20.79
N HIS A 214 10.30 9.03 19.81
CA HIS A 214 11.25 9.27 18.72
C HIS A 214 11.62 8.03 17.89
N ASN A 215 10.74 7.03 17.85
CA ASN A 215 11.01 5.77 17.14
C ASN A 215 10.00 5.43 16.06
N LYS A 216 9.05 6.33 15.73
CA LYS A 216 8.07 6.10 14.66
C LYS A 216 7.97 7.26 13.68
N ILE A 217 7.65 6.92 12.44
CA ILE A 217 7.45 7.85 11.34
C ILE A 217 6.20 7.42 10.58
N GLY A 218 5.16 8.26 10.61
CA GLY A 218 3.94 8.05 9.83
C GLY A 218 4.06 8.77 8.49
N ILE A 219 3.73 8.10 7.38
CA ILE A 219 3.89 8.66 6.04
C ILE A 219 2.61 8.71 5.19
N ASP A 220 1.48 8.15 5.62
CA ASP A 220 0.23 8.19 4.83
C ASP A 220 -0.31 9.61 4.61
N GLY A 221 -0.02 10.17 3.44
CA GLY A 221 -0.46 11.50 3.04
C GLY A 221 -1.95 11.59 2.66
N GLY A 222 -2.75 10.54 2.91
CA GLY A 222 -4.20 10.60 2.87
C GLY A 222 -4.79 10.62 1.47
N LEU A 223 -4.17 9.95 0.51
CA LEU A 223 -4.73 9.78 -0.84
C LEU A 223 -6.09 9.07 -0.85
N ALA A 224 -6.37 8.29 0.20
CA ALA A 224 -7.69 7.74 0.49
C ALA A 224 -8.80 8.79 0.59
N LEU A 225 -8.46 10.02 1.01
CA LEU A 225 -9.40 11.10 1.29
C LEU A 225 -9.66 12.00 0.06
N GLY A 226 -9.09 11.66 -1.10
CA GLY A 226 -9.30 12.36 -2.36
C GLY A 226 -8.39 13.58 -2.55
N GLU A 227 -8.93 14.68 -3.06
CA GLU A 227 -8.16 15.80 -3.64
C GLU A 227 -7.26 16.57 -2.66
N ARG A 228 -7.50 16.43 -1.35
CA ARG A 228 -6.70 17.10 -0.32
C ARG A 228 -5.45 16.30 0.07
N GLY A 229 -5.38 15.02 -0.29
CA GLY A 229 -4.26 14.16 0.03
C GLY A 229 -3.00 14.50 -0.78
N GLN A 230 -1.90 13.88 -0.37
CA GLN A 230 -0.62 13.94 -1.03
C GLN A 230 0.06 12.57 -0.99
N LEU A 231 0.97 12.33 -1.93
CA LEU A 231 1.86 11.17 -1.89
C LEU A 231 3.15 11.59 -1.19
N ASN A 232 3.53 10.90 -0.12
CA ASN A 232 4.75 11.13 0.62
C ASN A 232 5.76 10.03 0.34
N CYS A 233 7.02 10.41 0.16
CA CYS A 233 8.14 9.49 0.01
C CYS A 233 9.33 9.96 0.86
N ILE A 234 10.00 9.05 1.55
CA ILE A 234 11.20 9.33 2.35
C ILE A 234 12.39 8.60 1.77
N CYS A 235 13.52 9.28 1.63
CA CYS A 235 14.81 8.68 1.32
C CYS A 235 15.58 8.38 2.62
N LEU A 236 15.78 7.11 2.95
CA LEU A 236 16.44 6.69 4.20
C LEU A 236 17.95 6.98 4.21
N ASP A 237 18.55 7.21 3.04
CA ASP A 237 19.98 7.52 2.95
C ASP A 237 20.32 8.94 3.40
N ASP A 238 19.39 9.90 3.25
CA ASP A 238 19.62 11.32 3.56
C ASP A 238 18.44 12.01 4.28
N ASP A 239 17.49 11.21 4.79
CA ASP A 239 16.27 11.62 5.49
C ASP A 239 15.40 12.64 4.74
N LYS A 240 15.59 12.80 3.42
CA LYS A 240 14.81 13.75 2.62
C LYS A 240 13.39 13.24 2.40
N VAL A 241 12.44 14.14 2.62
CA VAL A 241 11.02 13.95 2.31
C VAL A 241 10.69 14.56 0.95
N PHE A 242 10.01 13.79 0.12
CA PHE A 242 9.47 14.21 -1.17
C PHE A 242 7.95 14.14 -1.11
N VAL A 243 7.30 15.20 -1.57
CA VAL A 243 5.85 15.34 -1.55
C VAL A 243 5.35 15.70 -2.95
N ILE A 244 4.24 15.10 -3.35
CA ILE A 244 3.41 15.56 -4.46
C ILE A 244 1.97 15.65 -3.96
N LYS A 245 1.35 16.82 -4.10
CA LYS A 245 -0.05 17.01 -3.68
C LYS A 245 -0.98 16.57 -4.81
N MET A 246 -2.13 15.98 -4.47
CA MET A 246 -3.10 15.56 -5.48
C MET A 246 -3.61 16.76 -6.31
N SER A 247 -3.71 17.94 -5.70
CA SER A 247 -4.05 19.18 -6.40
C SER A 247 -3.05 19.57 -7.51
N GLU A 248 -1.78 19.21 -7.39
CA GLU A 248 -0.76 19.47 -8.44
C GLU A 248 -0.94 18.55 -9.65
N VAL A 249 -1.65 17.42 -9.48
CA VAL A 249 -1.92 16.45 -10.54
C VAL A 249 -3.17 16.82 -11.32
N ASN A 250 -4.24 17.21 -10.62
CA ASN A 250 -5.54 17.55 -11.22
C ASN A 250 -5.52 18.85 -12.05
N HIS A 251 -4.51 19.71 -11.86
CA HIS A 251 -4.39 21.01 -12.54
C HIS A 251 -3.29 21.04 -13.62
N ALA A 252 -2.74 19.89 -14.00
CA ALA A 252 -1.64 19.76 -14.96
C ALA A 252 -2.10 19.23 -16.33
#